data_AF-A0A8C9MPZ8-F1
#
_entry.id   AF-A0A8C9MPZ8-F1
#
_cell.length_a   1.000
_cell.length_b   1.000
_cell.length_c   1.000
_cell.angle_alpha   90.00
_cell.angle_beta   90.00
_cell.angle_gamma   90.00
#
_symmetry.space_group_name_H-M   'P 1'
#
loop_
_entity.id
_entity.type
_entity.pdbx_description
1 polymer ?
#
loop_
_entity_poly.entity_id
_entity_poly.type
_entity_poly.pdbx_seq_one_letter_code
_entity_poly.pdbx_strand_id
1 'polypeptide(L)'
;MAPEVVRGEAYGPKVDIWSLGIMGLEMVEGEAPYQREARLRVRCSLERGLCVDRHHSALLRDFLRCCLQADEDRRWSAQELLQVRKSKGPKSPLRLM
;
A
#
# COMPACT_ATOMS: atom_id res chain seq x y z
N MET A 1 -10.29 -3.96 3.05
CA MET A 1 -10.89 -3.86 1.69
C MET A 1 -10.26 -2.68 0.97
N ALA A 2 -10.10 -2.77 -0.36
CA ALA A 2 -9.56 -1.67 -1.16
C ALA A 2 -10.50 -0.44 -1.12
N PRO A 3 -9.99 0.80 -1.23
CA PRO A 3 -10.80 2.01 -1.07
C PRO A 3 -11.97 2.10 -2.05
N GLU A 4 -11.74 1.76 -3.31
CA GLU A 4 -12.73 1.74 -4.39
C GLU A 4 -13.87 0.75 -4.10
N VAL A 5 -13.55 -0.41 -3.52
CA VAL A 5 -14.56 -1.41 -3.12
C VAL A 5 -15.43 -0.89 -1.97
N VAL A 6 -14.82 -0.18 -1.02
CA VAL A 6 -15.56 0.45 0.10
C VAL A 6 -16.48 1.57 -0.39
N ARG A 7 -16.06 2.29 -1.44
CA ARG A 7 -16.86 3.34 -2.08
C ARG A 7 -17.94 2.79 -3.02
N GLY A 8 -17.94 1.49 -3.31
CA GLY A 8 -18.88 0.87 -4.26
C GLY A 8 -18.58 1.23 -5.71
N GLU A 9 -17.33 1.62 -6.01
CA GLU A 9 -16.87 1.90 -7.36
C GLU A 9 -16.64 0.60 -8.15
N ALA A 10 -16.64 0.68 -9.47
CA ALA A 10 -16.20 -0.44 -10.31
C ALA A 10 -14.73 -0.75 -10.00
N TYR A 11 -14.40 -2.03 -9.91
CA TYR A 11 -13.07 -2.46 -9.49
C TYR A 11 -12.50 -3.54 -10.40
N GLY A 12 -11.17 -3.53 -10.54
CA GLY A 12 -10.42 -4.52 -11.31
C GLY A 12 -9.55 -5.44 -10.43
N PRO A 13 -8.68 -6.26 -11.06
CA PRO A 13 -7.78 -7.18 -10.35
C PRO A 13 -6.83 -6.51 -9.35
N LYS A 14 -6.62 -5.19 -9.45
CA LYS A 14 -5.75 -4.44 -8.53
C LYS A 14 -6.30 -4.36 -7.09
N VAL A 15 -7.55 -4.77 -6.84
CA VAL A 15 -8.06 -4.94 -5.46
C VAL A 15 -7.37 -6.08 -4.71
N ASP A 16 -6.90 -7.10 -5.43
CA ASP A 16 -6.14 -8.21 -4.84
C ASP A 16 -4.74 -7.74 -4.44
N ILE A 17 -4.16 -6.82 -5.20
CA ILE A 17 -2.87 -6.20 -4.86
C ILE A 17 -2.97 -5.40 -3.56
N TRP A 18 -4.06 -4.67 -3.38
CA TRP A 18 -4.32 -4.01 -2.11
C TRP A 18 -4.38 -5.01 -0.95
N SER A 19 -5.15 -6.09 -1.13
CA SER A 19 -5.34 -7.12 -0.12
C SER A 19 -4.01 -7.80 0.23
N LEU A 20 -3.16 -8.06 -0.76
CA LEU A 20 -1.80 -8.55 -0.59
C LEU A 20 -0.93 -7.59 0.23
N GLY A 21 -1.06 -6.28 0.02
CA GLY A 21 -0.36 -5.27 0.81
C GLY A 21 -0.78 -5.27 2.28
N ILE A 22 -2.09 -5.37 2.55
CA ILE A 22 -2.61 -5.45 3.92
C ILE A 22 -2.13 -6.72 4.61
N MET A 23 -2.22 -7.87 3.93
CA MET A 23 -1.70 -9.14 4.45
C MET A 23 -0.19 -9.09 4.70
N GLY A 24 0.57 -8.45 3.80
CA GLY A 24 2.00 -8.23 3.97
C GLY A 24 2.34 -7.43 5.23
N LEU A 25 1.54 -6.40 5.52
CA LEU A 25 1.67 -5.59 6.73
C LEU A 25 1.32 -6.42 7.97
N GLU A 26 0.24 -7.21 7.92
CA GLU A 26 -0.19 -8.12 8.99
C GLU A 26 0.88 -9.12 9.38
N MET A 27 1.53 -9.74 8.38
CA MET A 27 2.59 -10.72 8.62
C MET A 27 3.81 -10.14 9.34
N VAL A 28 4.09 -8.84 9.17
CA VAL A 28 5.28 -8.21 9.77
C VAL A 28 5.00 -7.49 11.09
N GLU A 29 3.78 -6.98 11.29
CA GLU A 29 3.37 -6.39 12.56
C GLU A 29 2.87 -7.45 13.55
N GLY A 30 2.49 -8.64 13.08
CA GLY A 30 2.05 -9.76 13.92
C GLY A 30 0.62 -9.61 14.48
N GLU A 31 0.00 -8.45 14.29
CA GLU A 31 -1.40 -8.18 14.60
C GLU A 31 -2.11 -7.62 13.37
N ALA A 32 -3.41 -7.92 13.25
CA ALA A 32 -4.24 -7.28 12.24
C ALA A 32 -4.23 -5.75 12.48
N PRO A 33 -4.16 -4.89 11.43
CA PRO A 33 -4.07 -3.44 11.60
C PRO A 33 -5.29 -2.88 12.34
N TYR A 34 -6.33 -3.71 12.48
CA TYR A 34 -7.65 -3.46 13.06
C TYR A 34 -7.76 -3.54 14.59
N GLN A 35 -6.74 -4.04 15.33
CA GLN A 35 -6.93 -4.41 16.75
C GLN A 35 -6.74 -3.29 17.80
N ARG A 36 -6.08 -2.15 17.52
CA ARG A 36 -5.81 -1.14 18.57
C ARG A 36 -6.36 0.29 18.33
N GLU A 37 -6.05 0.96 17.22
CA GLU A 37 -6.74 2.21 16.80
C GLU A 37 -6.66 2.37 15.27
N ALA A 38 -7.49 1.63 14.56
CA ALA A 38 -7.16 1.21 13.20
C ALA A 38 -7.74 2.04 12.06
N ARG A 39 -9.01 2.42 12.14
CA ARG A 39 -9.67 3.09 11.01
C ARG A 39 -9.02 4.44 10.71
N LEU A 40 -8.58 5.14 11.76
CA LEU A 40 -7.93 6.45 11.63
C LEU A 40 -6.47 6.33 11.18
N ARG A 41 -5.69 5.36 11.69
CA ARG A 41 -4.29 5.18 11.24
C ARG A 41 -4.19 4.66 9.82
N VAL A 42 -4.99 3.67 9.42
CA VAL A 42 -5.02 3.19 8.04
C VAL A 42 -5.47 4.33 7.11
N ARG A 43 -6.55 5.05 7.44
CA ARG A 43 -7.00 6.21 6.64
C ARG A 43 -5.96 7.33 6.56
N CYS A 44 -5.32 7.69 7.68
CA CYS A 44 -4.31 8.75 7.73
C CYS A 44 -3.00 8.33 7.03
N SER A 45 -2.62 7.05 7.09
CA SER A 45 -1.52 6.46 6.32
C SER A 45 -1.83 6.37 4.81
N LEU A 46 -3.10 6.22 4.42
CA LEU A 46 -3.49 6.19 3.01
C LEU A 46 -3.49 7.58 2.37
N GLU A 47 -3.83 8.62 3.14
CA GLU A 47 -3.77 10.02 2.69
C GLU A 47 -2.33 10.58 2.72
N ARG A 48 -1.44 10.05 3.58
CA ARG A 48 -0.07 10.56 3.77
C ARG A 48 1.05 9.63 3.26
N GLY A 49 0.69 8.46 2.73
CA GLY A 49 1.63 7.37 2.44
C GLY A 49 1.92 6.57 3.70
N LEU A 50 1.79 5.24 3.63
CA LEU A 50 1.92 4.37 4.79
C LEU A 50 3.27 4.58 5.47
N CYS A 51 3.22 4.99 6.74
CA CYS A 51 4.36 4.98 7.64
C CYS A 51 4.59 3.53 8.09
N VAL A 52 5.03 2.68 7.16
CA VAL A 52 5.62 1.38 7.50
C VAL A 52 6.85 1.68 8.35
N ASP A 53 6.97 1.03 9.50
CA ASP A 53 8.07 1.27 10.43
C ASP A 53 9.43 1.21 9.70
N ARG A 54 10.30 2.18 9.99
CA ARG A 54 11.67 2.27 9.48
C ARG A 54 12.51 1.03 9.83
N HIS A 55 12.12 0.27 10.85
CA HIS A 55 12.78 -0.97 11.25
C HIS A 55 12.60 -2.10 10.22
N HIS A 56 11.65 -1.99 9.29
CA HIS A 56 11.47 -2.95 8.21
C HIS A 56 12.43 -2.71 7.04
N SER A 57 12.76 -3.80 6.33
CA SER A 57 13.66 -3.75 5.16
C SER A 57 13.17 -2.74 4.12
N ALA A 58 14.11 -2.09 3.43
CA ALA A 58 13.77 -1.15 2.36
C ALA A 58 12.92 -1.81 1.26
N LEU A 59 13.21 -3.08 0.96
CA LEU A 59 12.46 -3.87 0.00
C LEU A 59 10.99 -4.04 0.40
N LEU A 60 10.73 -4.39 1.66
CA LEU A 60 9.36 -4.55 2.14
C LEU A 60 8.62 -3.20 2.14
N ARG A 61 9.30 -2.13 2.56
CA ARG A 61 8.71 -0.78 2.53
C ARG A 61 8.33 -0.36 1.11
N ASP A 62 9.18 -0.62 0.13
CA ASP A 62 8.91 -0.31 -1.27
C ASP A 62 7.79 -1.20 -1.84
N PHE A 63 7.78 -2.49 -1.50
CA PHE A 63 6.70 -3.40 -1.86
C PHE A 63 5.35 -2.91 -1.33
N LEU A 64 5.26 -2.62 -0.03
CA LEU A 64 4.03 -2.15 0.62
C LEU A 64 3.56 -0.81 0.05
N ARG A 65 4.48 0.11 -0.27
CA ARG A 65 4.15 1.38 -0.96
C ARG A 65 3.54 1.16 -2.34
N CYS A 66 4.01 0.16 -3.10
CA CYS A 66 3.46 -0.14 -4.42
C CYS A 66 2.07 -0.79 -4.33
N CYS A 67 1.86 -1.65 -3.32
CA CYS A 67 0.58 -2.34 -3.11
C CYS A 67 -0.51 -1.43 -2.55
N LEU A 68 -0.17 -0.52 -1.65
CA LEU A 68 -1.13 0.23 -0.85
C LEU A 68 -1.29 1.69 -1.31
N GLN A 69 -1.43 1.86 -2.63
CA GLN A 69 -1.85 3.12 -3.24
C GLN A 69 -3.37 3.22 -3.23
N ALA A 70 -3.90 4.34 -2.71
CA ALA A 70 -5.34 4.59 -2.67
C ALA A 70 -5.93 4.81 -4.07
N ASP A 71 -5.13 5.39 -4.97
CA ASP A 71 -5.43 5.51 -6.39
C ASP A 71 -5.05 4.20 -7.11
N GLU A 72 -6.02 3.55 -7.75
CA GLU A 72 -5.84 2.29 -8.48
C GLU A 72 -4.84 2.44 -9.64
N ASP A 73 -4.82 3.58 -10.32
CA ASP A 73 -3.93 3.82 -11.47
C ASP A 73 -2.47 3.87 -11.04
N ARG A 74 -2.22 4.40 -9.84
CA ARG A 74 -0.89 4.44 -9.21
C ARG A 74 -0.50 3.12 -8.57
N ARG A 75 -1.48 2.27 -8.25
CA ARG A 75 -1.24 0.94 -7.67
C ARG A 75 -0.63 0.03 -8.72
N TRP A 76 0.46 -0.64 -8.36
CA TRP A 76 1.16 -1.53 -9.27
C TRP A 76 0.33 -2.80 -9.52
N SER A 77 0.46 -3.35 -10.72
CA SER A 77 -0.05 -4.68 -11.08
C SER A 77 0.83 -5.78 -10.49
N ALA A 78 0.32 -7.02 -10.49
CA ALA A 78 1.09 -8.18 -10.06
C ALA A 78 2.42 -8.33 -10.81
N GLN A 79 2.41 -8.07 -12.12
CA GLN A 79 3.60 -8.18 -12.97
C GLN A 79 4.66 -7.11 -12.63
N GLU A 80 4.21 -5.89 -12.33
CA GLU A 80 5.09 -4.80 -11.91
C GLU A 80 5.69 -5.07 -10.53
N LEU A 81 4.92 -5.63 -9.58
CA LEU A 81 5.41 -5.94 -8.24
C LEU A 81 6.60 -6.91 -8.24
N LEU A 82 6.70 -7.80 -9.23
CA LEU A 82 7.87 -8.68 -9.41
C LEU A 82 9.17 -7.88 -9.66
N GLN A 83 9.07 -6.62 -10.08
CA GLN A 83 10.20 -5.74 -10.34
C GLN A 83 10.57 -4.85 -9.15
N VAL A 84 9.90 -4.96 -7.99
CA VAL A 84 10.20 -4.12 -6.81
C VAL A 84 11.67 -4.22 -6.37
N ARG A 85 12.29 -5.41 -6.50
CA ARG A 85 13.75 -5.59 -6.23
C ARG A 85 14.66 -4.80 -7.18
N LYS A 86 14.16 -4.46 -8.38
CA LYS A 86 14.91 -3.76 -9.44
C LYS A 86 14.59 -2.27 -9.51
N SER A 87 13.46 -1.83 -8.94
CA SER A 87 13.09 -0.43 -8.96
C SER A 87 13.90 0.36 -7.94
N LYS A 88 14.63 1.39 -8.39
CA LYS A 88 14.91 2.52 -7.49
C LYS A 88 13.55 3.16 -7.23
N GLY A 89 13.21 3.33 -5.95
CA GLY A 89 11.87 3.63 -5.45
C GLY A 89 11.09 4.71 -6.20
N PRO A 90 9.77 4.81 -5.96
CA PRO A 90 8.85 5.60 -6.78
C PRO A 90 9.37 7.02 -6.97
N LYS A 91 9.42 7.48 -8.23
CA LYS A 91 9.70 8.88 -8.57
C LYS A 91 8.63 9.73 -7.89
N SER A 92 9.04 10.50 -6.89
CA SER A 92 8.19 11.51 -6.25
C SER A 92 7.55 12.39 -7.33
N PRO A 93 6.23 12.64 -7.28
CA PRO A 93 5.67 13.67 -8.12
C PRO A 93 6.32 14.99 -7.69
N LEU A 94 6.94 15.67 -8.66
CA LEU A 94 7.52 17.00 -8.50
C LEU A 94 6.49 17.88 -7.78
N ARG A 95 6.89 18.41 -6.63
CA ARG A 95 6.17 19.44 -5.90
C ARG A 95 6.26 20.69 -6.77
N LEU A 96 5.21 20.98 -7.55
CA LEU A 96 5.05 22.30 -8.16
C LEU A 96 4.75 23.28 -7.02
N MET A 97 5.71 24.19 -6.80
CA MET A 97 5.54 25.42 -6.02
C MET A 97 4.70 26.42 -6.82
#